data_AF-A0AAQ1NXD6-F1
#
_entry.id   AF-A0AAQ1NXD6-F1
#
_cell.length_a   1.000
_cell.length_b   1.000
_cell.length_c   1.000
_cell.angle_alpha   90.00
_cell.angle_beta   90.00
_cell.angle_gamma   90.00
#
_symmetry.space_group_name_H-M   'P 1'
#
loop_
_entity.id
_entity.type
_entity.pdbx_description
1 polymer ?
#
loop_
_entity_poly.entity_id
_entity_poly.type
_entity_poly.pdbx_seq_one_letter_code
_entity_poly.pdbx_strand_id
1 'polypeptide(L)' 'MKTKTVGGQSSQRESQAYLRLVKEGETILVMERNQVVAEIKKPSVNSDRKIENFLQREKKKDFF' A
#
# COMPACT_ATOMS: atom_id res chain seq x y z
N MET A 1 5.67 -4.71 16.39
CA MET A 1 5.10 -4.29 15.09
C MET A 1 3.80 -3.55 15.38
N LYS A 2 3.63 -2.32 14.91
CA LYS A 2 2.38 -1.56 15.11
C LYS A 2 1.45 -1.81 13.91
N THR A 3 0.20 -2.16 14.19
CA THR A 3 -0.80 -2.49 13.18
C THR A 3 -2.02 -1.61 13.36
N LYS A 4 -2.53 -1.05 12.26
CA LYS A 4 -3.71 -0.21 12.24
C LYS A 4 -4.74 -0.75 11.24
N THR A 5 -6.00 -0.75 11.65
CA THR A 5 -7.11 -1.29 10.88
C THR A 5 -7.93 -0.16 10.29
N VAL A 6 -8.28 -0.24 9.01
CA VAL A 6 -9.02 0.81 8.29
C VAL A 6 -10.14 0.19 7.45
N GLY A 7 -11.24 0.92 7.25
CA GLY A 7 -12.32 0.48 6.36
C GLY A 7 -11.94 0.63 4.89
N GLY A 8 -12.46 -0.25 4.03
CA GLY A 8 -12.22 -0.23 2.58
C GLY A 8 -12.67 1.06 1.87
N GLN A 9 -13.62 1.79 2.45
CA GLN A 9 -14.04 3.11 1.99
C GLN A 9 -13.38 4.19 2.83
N SER A 10 -12.13 4.54 2.50
CA SER A 10 -11.42 5.67 3.13
C SER A 10 -11.25 6.81 2.15
N SER A 11 -11.28 8.04 2.66
CA SER A 11 -11.09 9.23 1.83
C SER A 11 -9.65 9.31 1.32
N GLN A 12 -9.44 10.01 0.19
CA GLN A 12 -8.11 10.23 -0.38
C GLN A 12 -7.15 10.93 0.60
N ARG A 13 -7.66 11.81 1.47
CA ARG A 13 -6.85 12.45 2.53
C ARG A 13 -6.39 11.45 3.60
N GLU A 14 -7.27 10.52 3.98
CA GLU A 14 -6.96 9.46 4.95
C GLU A 14 -5.96 8.46 4.36
N SER A 15 -6.12 8.14 3.08
CA SER A 15 -5.19 7.28 2.32
C SER A 15 -3.75 7.81 2.36
N GLN A 16 -3.56 9.12 2.17
CA GLN A 16 -2.23 9.74 2.26
C GLN A 16 -1.63 9.63 3.68
N ALA A 17 -2.44 9.78 4.72
CA ALA A 17 -2.00 9.62 6.09
C ALA A 17 -1.55 8.18 6.37
N TYR A 18 -2.29 7.18 5.87
CA TYR A 18 -1.93 5.77 6.02
C TYR A 18 -0.62 5.42 5.32
N LEU A 19 -0.37 5.97 4.13
CA LEU A 19 0.89 5.75 3.42
C LEU A 19 2.10 6.34 4.17
N ARG A 20 1.93 7.44 4.92
CA ARG A 20 3.00 7.98 5.78
C ARG A 20 3.31 7.01 6.93
N LEU A 21 2.29 6.48 7.59
CA LEU A 21 2.45 5.49 8.66
C LEU A 21 3.16 4.22 8.15
N VAL A 22 2.82 3.76 6.95
CA VAL A 22 3.47 2.60 6.32
C VAL A 22 4.96 2.87 6.07
N LYS A 23 5.34 4.08 5.64
CA LYS A 23 6.76 4.45 5.48
C LYS A 23 7.54 4.44 6.80
N GLU A 24 6.89 4.83 7.89
CA GLU A 24 7.45 4.81 9.25
C GLU A 24 7.58 3.38 9.81
N GLY A 25 6.92 2.40 9.18
CA GLY A 25 7.04 0.98 9.53
C GLY A 25 5.79 0.37 10.15
N GLU A 26 4.66 1.09 10.15
CA GLU A 26 3.37 0.50 10.51
C GLU A 26 2.81 -0.38 9.39
N THR A 27 1.97 -1.34 9.77
CA THR A 27 1.20 -2.16 8.83
C THR A 27 -0.27 -1.75 8.88
N ILE A 28 -0.87 -1.52 7.71
CA ILE A 28 -2.29 -1.18 7.58
C ILE A 28 -3.04 -2.42 7.12
N LEU A 29 -4.07 -2.80 7.86
CA LEU A 29 -5.04 -3.83 7.46
C LEU A 29 -6.29 -3.14 6.94
N VAL A 30 -6.65 -3.41 5.70
CA VAL A 30 -7.90 -2.93 5.10
C VAL A 30 -8.98 -3.97 5.37
N MET A 31 -10.07 -3.53 5.99
CA MET A 31 -11.21 -4.35 6.36
C MET A 31 -12.42 -4.00 5.51
N GLU A 32 -13.15 -5.02 5.09
CA GLU A 32 -14.48 -4.88 4.51
C GLU A 32 -15.39 -5.94 5.12
N ARG A 33 -16.60 -5.53 5.56
CA ARG A 33 -17.56 -6.44 6.25
C ARG A 33 -16.92 -7.26 7.36
N ASN A 34 -16.06 -6.62 8.16
CA ASN A 34 -15.33 -7.22 9.27
C ASN A 34 -14.33 -8.33 8.88
N GLN A 35 -13.89 -8.37 7.62
CA GLN A 35 -12.87 -9.28 7.11
C GLN A 35 -11.68 -8.49 6.56
N VAL A 36 -10.47 -9.03 6.75
CA VAL A 36 -9.25 -8.45 6.16
C VAL A 36 -9.25 -8.75 4.67
N VAL A 37 -9.28 -7.70 3.84
CA VAL A 37 -9.25 -7.82 2.37
C VAL A 37 -7.91 -7.42 1.78
N ALA A 38 -7.11 -6.62 2.48
CA ALA A 38 -5.76 -6.27 2.05
C ALA A 38 -4.84 -5.94 3.24
N GLU A 39 -3.54 -6.12 3.02
CA GLU A 39 -2.46 -5.71 3.92
C GLU A 39 -1.52 -4.76 3.17
N ILE A 40 -1.23 -3.61 3.77
CA ILE A 40 -0.26 -2.64 3.25
C ILE A 40 0.87 -2.53 4.26
N LYS A 41 2.08 -2.85 3.83
CA LYS A 41 3.28 -2.85 4.67
C LYS A 41 4.42 -2.10 4.02
N LYS A 42 5.40 -1.72 4.85
CA LYS A 42 6.64 -1.13 4.38
C LYS A 42 7.31 -2.11 3.41
N PRO A 43 7.71 -1.66 2.20
CA PRO A 43 8.44 -2.53 1.31
C PRO A 43 9.77 -2.93 1.95
N SER A 44 10.10 -4.22 1.86
CA SER A 44 11.45 -4.70 2.13
C SER A 44 12.38 -4.35 0.97
N VAL A 45 13.69 -4.29 1.21
CA VAL A 45 14.71 -3.94 0.20
C VAL A 45 14.61 -4.82 -1.06
N ASN A 46 14.22 -6.09 -0.93
CA ASN A 46 14.03 -6.99 -2.08
C ASN A 46 12.72 -6.74 -2.87
N SER A 47 11.72 -6.13 -2.23
CA SER A 47 10.46 -5.75 -2.88
C SER A 47 10.65 -4.56 -3.82
N ASP A 48 11.56 -3.64 -3.50
CA ASP A 48 11.78 -2.41 -4.25
C ASP A 48 12.17 -2.68 -5.71
N ARG A 49 13.06 -3.66 -5.97
CA ARG A 49 13.40 -4.08 -7.34
C ARG A 49 12.20 -4.59 -8.14
N LYS A 50 11.27 -5.33 -7.51
CA LYS A 50 10.09 -5.86 -8.20
C LYS A 50 9.08 -4.75 -8.51
N ILE A 51 8.92 -3.80 -7.60
CA ILE A 51 8.05 -2.64 -7.78
C ILE A 51 8.61 -1.73 -8.88
N GLU A 52 9.92 -1.46 -8.87
CA GLU A 52 10.58 -0.64 -9.89
C GLU A 52 10.44 -1.25 -11.29
N ASN A 53 10.65 -2.56 -11.42
CA ASN A 53 10.42 -3.28 -12.68
C ASN A 53 8.96 -3.22 -13.15
N PHE A 54 8.00 -3.28 -12.23
CA PHE A 54 6.58 -3.15 -12.55
C PHE A 54 6.24 -1.75 -13.05
N LEU A 55 6.67 -0.70 -12.34
CA LEU A 55 6.43 0.70 -12.72
C LEU A 55 7.07 1.05 -14.07
N GLN A 56 8.26 0.51 -14.35
CA GLN A 56 8.90 0.68 -15.66
C GLN A 56 8.14 -0.03 -16.79
N ARG A 57 7.52 -1.19 -16.53
CA ARG A 57 6.68 -1.89 -17.50
C ARG A 57 5.38 -1.13 -17.80
N GLU A 58 4.71 -0.62 -16.77
CA GLU A 58 3.46 0.13 -16.95
C GLU A 58 3.70 1.44 -17.69
N LYS A 59 4.77 2.19 -17.37
CA LYS A 59 5.17 3.39 -18.14
C LYS A 59 5.43 3.13 -19.61
N LYS A 60 5.86 1.91 -19.98
CA LYS A 60 6.08 1.52 -21.38
C LYS A 60 4.79 1.14 -22.11
N LYS A 61 3.72 0.77 -21.39
CA LYS A 61 2.42 0.47 -22.00
C LYS A 61 1.65 1.74 -22.38
N ASP A 62 1.81 2.81 -21.62
CA ASP A 62 1.17 4.10 -21.90
C ASP A 62 1.79 4.85 -23.10
N PHE A 63 2.83 4.29 -23.73
CA PHE A 63 3.57 4.88 -24.84
C PHE A 63 3.22 4.32 -26.23
N PHE A 64 2.23 3.41 -26.32
CA PHE A 64 1.78 2.79 -27.58
C PHE A 64 0.29 3.01 -27.83
#